data_AF-A0A2K3NWI2-F1
#
_entry.id   AF-A0A2K3NWI2-F1
#
_cell.length_a   1.000
_cell.length_b   1.000
_cell.length_c   1.000
_cell.angle_alpha   90.00
_cell.angle_beta   90.00
_cell.angle_gamma   90.00
#
_symmetry.space_group_name_H-M   'P 1'
#
loop_
_entity.id
_entity.type
_entity.pdbx_description
1 polymer ?
#
loop_
_entity_poly.entity_id
_entity_poly.type
_entity_poly.pdbx_seq_one_letter_code
_entity_poly.pdbx_strand_id
1 'polypeptide(L)'
;MTEEFLYTMSRTRKEQGVRISFDESFEEVIYPKGEPDAVSISKRDVALLQPETFINDTIIDFYIKYLKNKLPTDEQKRFHFFNSFFFRKLADLDKDPSNANDGRAAFQRVRKWTRKVNLFEKDYILIPINYSLHWSLIVICHPGEVPCFKGKISFI
;
A
#
# COMPACT_ATOMS: atom_id res chain seq x y z
N MET A 1 10.53 -15.60 -0.41
CA MET A 1 9.69 -14.52 0.15
C MET A 1 9.67 -14.56 1.68
N THR A 2 9.34 -15.68 2.32
CA THR A 2 9.28 -15.84 3.80
C THR A 2 10.63 -15.58 4.49
N GLU A 3 11.72 -16.18 4.03
CA GLU A 3 13.05 -15.98 4.64
C GLU A 3 13.57 -14.54 4.46
N GLU A 4 13.38 -13.96 3.29
CA GLU A 4 13.78 -12.58 3.00
C GLU A 4 12.96 -11.57 3.81
N PHE A 5 11.67 -11.85 4.03
CA PHE A 5 10.81 -11.07 4.89
C PHE A 5 11.21 -11.20 6.36
N LEU A 6 11.46 -12.42 6.84
CA LEU A 6 11.94 -12.66 8.20
C LEU A 6 13.30 -11.99 8.43
N TYR A 7 14.24 -12.11 7.47
CA TYR A 7 15.52 -11.41 7.49
C TYR A 7 15.32 -9.89 7.52
N THR A 8 14.43 -9.37 6.69
CA THR A 8 14.06 -7.95 6.66
C THR A 8 13.50 -7.48 8.00
N MET A 9 12.66 -8.31 8.64
CA MET A 9 12.11 -8.01 9.95
C MET A 9 13.15 -8.08 11.05
N SER A 10 14.03 -9.08 11.04
CA SER A 10 15.16 -9.17 11.96
C SER A 10 16.11 -7.98 11.82
N ARG A 11 16.35 -7.52 10.59
CA ARG A 11 17.20 -6.36 10.32
C ARG A 11 16.53 -5.04 10.75
N THR A 12 15.25 -4.86 10.44
CA THR A 12 14.46 -3.69 10.88
C THR A 12 14.41 -3.63 12.41
N ARG A 13 14.26 -4.78 13.09
CA ARG A 13 14.32 -4.89 14.56
C ARG A 13 15.70 -4.54 15.13
N LYS A 14 16.79 -5.00 14.50
CA LYS A 14 18.17 -4.61 14.89
C LYS A 14 18.43 -3.12 14.71
N GLU A 15 17.99 -2.54 13.58
CA GLU A 15 18.06 -1.09 13.32
C GLU A 15 17.22 -0.29 14.35
N GLN A 16 16.21 -0.92 14.97
CA GLN A 16 15.40 -0.35 16.06
C GLN A 16 15.82 -0.77 17.49
N GLY A 17 16.95 -1.45 17.65
CA GLY A 17 17.54 -1.78 18.97
C GLY A 17 16.98 -3.02 19.69
N VAL A 18 16.22 -3.88 19.02
CA VAL A 18 15.62 -5.09 19.62
C VAL A 18 16.51 -6.32 19.34
N ARG A 19 16.97 -7.01 20.40
CA ARG A 19 17.73 -8.29 20.31
C ARG A 19 16.79 -9.46 20.03
N ILE A 20 17.24 -10.48 19.28
CA ILE A 20 16.42 -11.65 18.92
C ILE A 20 17.09 -12.92 19.45
N SER A 21 16.37 -13.68 20.27
CA SER A 21 16.58 -15.11 20.50
C SER A 21 15.54 -15.90 19.68
N PHE A 22 15.92 -17.07 19.17
CA PHE A 22 15.06 -17.89 18.28
C PHE A 22 13.98 -18.70 19.03
N ASP A 23 13.82 -18.48 20.34
CA ASP A 23 12.88 -19.20 21.22
C ASP A 23 11.81 -18.28 21.85
N GLU A 24 11.85 -16.97 21.59
CA GLU A 24 10.93 -16.01 22.21
C GLU A 24 9.67 -15.75 21.36
N SER A 25 8.54 -15.60 22.05
CA SER A 25 7.27 -15.14 21.51
C SER A 25 7.50 -13.97 20.54
N PHE A 26 7.06 -14.11 19.29
CA PHE A 26 7.13 -13.03 18.31
C PHE A 26 6.46 -11.77 18.90
N GLU A 27 7.27 -10.80 19.27
CA GLU A 27 6.79 -9.48 19.68
C GLU A 27 6.26 -8.75 18.45
N GLU A 28 5.12 -8.09 18.62
CA GLU A 28 4.48 -7.26 17.60
C GLU A 28 5.44 -6.17 17.09
N VAL A 29 5.43 -5.93 15.78
CA VAL A 29 6.30 -4.93 15.14
C VAL A 29 5.47 -3.78 14.62
N ILE A 30 5.84 -2.55 14.99
CA ILE A 30 5.20 -1.33 14.48
C ILE A 30 6.16 -0.65 13.48
N TYR A 31 5.70 -0.42 12.25
CA TYR A 31 6.52 0.14 11.19
C TYR A 31 5.79 1.12 10.25
N PRO A 32 6.34 2.31 9.96
CA PRO A 32 7.51 2.91 10.61
C PRO A 32 7.15 3.39 12.02
N LYS A 33 8.06 3.24 12.99
CA LYS A 33 7.78 3.60 14.37
C LYS A 33 7.59 5.12 14.51
N GLY A 34 6.50 5.53 15.15
CA GLY A 34 6.21 6.94 15.43
C GLY A 34 5.49 7.69 14.31
N GLU A 35 5.17 7.04 13.19
CA GLU A 35 4.36 7.65 12.14
C GLU A 35 2.86 7.45 12.38
N PRO A 36 2.00 8.44 12.07
CA PRO A 36 0.55 8.33 12.27
C PRO A 36 -0.12 7.19 11.48
N ASP A 37 0.50 6.75 10.40
CA ASP A 37 0.05 5.67 9.53
C ASP A 37 0.96 4.43 9.63
N ALA A 38 1.61 4.23 10.78
CA ALA A 38 2.38 3.03 11.06
C ALA A 38 1.51 1.77 10.99
N VAL A 39 2.09 0.69 10.49
CA VAL A 39 1.48 -0.64 10.37
C VAL A 39 1.94 -1.49 11.55
N SER A 40 0.99 -2.12 12.23
CA SER A 40 1.28 -3.10 13.29
C SER A 40 1.25 -4.51 12.71
N ILE A 41 2.32 -5.27 12.92
CA ILE A 41 2.53 -6.59 12.34
C ILE A 41 2.59 -7.59 13.49
N SER A 42 1.60 -8.47 13.56
CA SER A 42 1.51 -9.51 14.58
C SER A 42 2.13 -10.83 14.11
N LYS A 43 2.25 -11.78 15.05
CA LYS A 43 2.68 -13.15 14.73
C LYS A 43 1.76 -13.83 13.70
N ARG A 44 0.46 -13.50 13.73
CA ARG A 44 -0.53 -14.08 12.81
C ARG A 44 -0.32 -13.58 11.39
N ASP A 45 0.01 -12.29 11.23
CA ASP A 45 0.32 -11.72 9.92
C ASP A 45 1.55 -12.39 9.30
N VAL A 46 2.61 -12.61 10.11
CA VAL A 46 3.82 -13.29 9.64
C VAL A 46 3.58 -14.76 9.30
N ALA A 47 2.64 -15.43 9.99
CA ALA A 47 2.28 -16.80 9.65
C ALA A 47 1.66 -16.93 8.24
N LEU A 48 1.06 -15.86 7.70
CA LEU A 48 0.52 -15.81 6.33
C LEU A 48 1.58 -15.66 5.23
N LEU A 49 2.87 -15.71 5.60
CA LEU A 49 3.98 -15.78 4.65
C LEU A 49 4.45 -17.21 4.41
N GLN A 50 3.87 -18.20 5.09
CA GLN A 50 4.20 -19.61 4.87
C GLN A 50 3.67 -20.07 3.50
N PRO A 51 4.26 -21.11 2.90
CA PRO A 51 3.74 -21.69 1.66
C PRO A 51 2.25 -22.01 1.76
N GLU A 52 1.54 -21.92 0.63
CA GLU A 52 0.11 -22.25 0.51
C GLU A 52 -0.84 -21.39 1.36
N THR A 53 -0.38 -20.23 1.85
CA THR A 53 -1.22 -19.24 2.55
C THR A 53 -1.45 -17.99 1.71
N PHE A 54 -2.53 -17.26 1.99
CA PHE A 54 -2.82 -15.97 1.36
C PHE A 54 -2.29 -14.83 2.23
N ILE A 55 -1.44 -13.99 1.63
CA ILE A 55 -0.92 -12.78 2.24
C ILE A 55 -2.08 -11.77 2.46
N ASN A 56 -2.10 -11.10 3.60
CA ASN A 56 -3.11 -10.09 3.93
C ASN A 56 -2.65 -8.65 3.67
N ASP A 57 -3.57 -7.71 3.87
CA ASP A 57 -3.37 -6.26 3.74
C ASP A 57 -2.24 -5.74 4.61
N THR A 58 -2.16 -6.16 5.89
CA THR A 58 -1.09 -5.77 6.83
C THR A 58 0.30 -5.99 6.23
N ILE A 59 0.55 -7.17 5.66
CA ILE A 59 1.86 -7.52 5.12
C ILE A 59 2.18 -6.71 3.86
N ILE A 60 1.21 -6.52 2.96
CA ILE A 60 1.39 -5.72 1.73
C ILE A 60 1.66 -4.25 2.09
N ASP A 61 0.86 -3.67 2.97
CA ASP A 61 0.98 -2.27 3.38
C ASP A 61 2.30 -2.01 4.12
N PHE A 62 2.75 -2.94 4.98
CA PHE A 62 4.08 -2.90 5.56
C PHE A 62 5.17 -2.92 4.49
N TYR A 63 5.11 -3.89 3.56
CA TYR A 63 6.20 -4.09 2.62
C TYR A 63 6.35 -2.91 1.67
N ILE A 64 5.24 -2.28 1.26
CA ILE A 64 5.26 -1.05 0.47
C ILE A 64 5.92 0.10 1.22
N LYS A 65 5.58 0.29 2.50
CA LYS A 65 6.22 1.30 3.35
C LYS A 65 7.71 1.01 3.53
N TYR A 66 8.07 -0.25 3.70
CA TYR A 66 9.46 -0.68 3.81
C TYR A 66 10.25 -0.33 2.54
N LEU A 67 9.73 -0.69 1.36
CA LEU A 67 10.36 -0.38 0.08
C LEU A 67 10.51 1.13 -0.13
N LYS A 68 9.46 1.92 0.17
CA LYS A 68 9.52 3.38 0.10
C LYS A 68 10.64 3.94 0.97
N ASN A 69 10.79 3.45 2.20
CA ASN A 69 11.82 3.94 3.13
C ASN A 69 13.24 3.50 2.77
N LYS A 70 13.39 2.52 1.86
CA LYS A 70 14.70 2.15 1.27
C LYS A 70 15.11 3.05 0.12
N LEU A 71 14.18 3.81 -0.48
CA LEU A 71 14.51 4.76 -1.54
C LEU A 71 15.24 5.99 -0.95
N PRO A 72 16.18 6.60 -1.71
CA PRO A 72 16.72 7.90 -1.36
C PRO A 72 15.62 8.95 -1.17
N THR A 73 15.79 9.88 -0.24
CA THR A 73 14.79 10.92 0.09
C THR A 73 14.31 11.71 -1.13
N ASP A 74 15.20 11.97 -2.09
CA ASP A 74 14.86 12.70 -3.31
C ASP A 74 13.99 11.88 -4.27
N GLU A 75 14.26 10.58 -4.36
CA GLU A 75 13.43 9.63 -5.11
C GLU A 75 12.05 9.45 -4.46
N GLN A 76 11.98 9.36 -3.12
CA GLN A 76 10.72 9.14 -2.40
C GLN A 76 9.62 10.16 -2.75
N LYS A 77 10.00 11.41 -3.06
CA LYS A 77 9.05 12.48 -3.40
C LYS A 77 8.34 12.22 -4.74
N ARG A 78 8.97 11.48 -5.66
CA ARG A 78 8.46 11.13 -6.99
C ARG A 78 7.35 10.08 -6.93
N PHE A 79 7.27 9.34 -5.83
CA PHE A 79 6.30 8.27 -5.63
C PHE A 79 5.20 8.66 -4.65
N HIS A 80 3.98 8.20 -4.92
CA HIS A 80 2.92 8.11 -3.92
C HIS A 80 2.43 6.68 -3.83
N PHE A 81 2.33 6.17 -2.60
CA PHE A 81 1.86 4.82 -2.33
C PHE A 81 0.57 4.94 -1.54
N PHE A 82 -0.52 4.40 -2.09
CA PHE A 82 -1.72 4.16 -1.32
C PHE A 82 -1.62 2.83 -0.57
N ASN A 83 -2.35 2.72 0.54
CA ASN A 83 -2.56 1.41 1.16
C ASN A 83 -3.62 0.61 0.39
N SER A 84 -3.69 -0.68 0.67
CA SER A 84 -4.58 -1.65 0.01
C SER A 84 -6.08 -1.35 0.14
N PHE A 85 -6.49 -0.53 1.10
CA PHE A 85 -7.89 -0.14 1.29
C PHE A 85 -8.36 1.00 0.38
N PHE A 86 -7.43 1.74 -0.24
CA PHE A 86 -7.78 2.88 -1.10
C PHE A 86 -8.70 2.45 -2.24
N PHE A 87 -8.31 1.44 -3.01
CA PHE A 87 -9.10 0.98 -4.16
C PHE A 87 -10.45 0.41 -3.72
N ARG A 88 -10.48 -0.38 -2.63
CA ARG A 88 -11.74 -0.89 -2.07
C ARG A 88 -12.72 0.22 -1.75
N LYS A 89 -12.23 1.32 -1.15
CA LYS A 89 -13.05 2.48 -0.83
C LYS A 89 -13.43 3.30 -2.08
N LEU A 90 -12.52 3.41 -3.05
CA LEU A 90 -12.74 4.10 -4.31
C LEU A 90 -13.83 3.41 -5.14
N ALA A 91 -13.74 2.11 -5.32
CA ALA A 91 -14.67 1.30 -6.12
C ALA A 91 -15.96 0.94 -5.38
N ASP A 92 -16.05 1.25 -4.08
CA ASP A 92 -17.19 0.90 -3.22
C ASP A 92 -17.50 -0.61 -3.24
N LEU A 93 -16.47 -1.45 -3.20
CA LEU A 93 -16.62 -2.91 -3.35
C LEU A 93 -17.50 -3.56 -2.27
N ASP A 94 -17.76 -2.84 -1.16
CA ASP A 94 -18.66 -3.27 -0.09
C ASP A 94 -20.15 -2.97 -0.40
N LYS A 95 -20.43 -2.31 -1.53
CA LYS A 95 -21.77 -1.94 -2.00
C LYS A 95 -21.99 -2.35 -3.46
N ASP A 96 -23.19 -2.11 -3.98
CA ASP A 96 -23.54 -2.42 -5.37
C ASP A 96 -22.57 -1.72 -6.36
N PRO A 97 -21.75 -2.47 -7.10
CA PRO A 97 -20.77 -1.94 -8.04
C PRO A 97 -21.40 -1.18 -9.22
N SER A 98 -22.72 -1.26 -9.41
CA SER A 98 -23.45 -0.44 -10.40
C SER A 98 -23.25 1.07 -10.20
N ASN A 99 -22.95 1.51 -8.98
CA ASN A 99 -22.70 2.92 -8.63
C ASN A 99 -21.22 3.34 -8.79
N ALA A 100 -20.33 2.45 -9.24
CA ALA A 100 -18.91 2.75 -9.41
C ALA A 100 -18.62 3.67 -10.61
N ASN A 101 -19.55 3.76 -11.57
CA ASN A 101 -19.37 4.50 -12.83
C ASN A 101 -19.45 6.03 -12.67
N ASP A 102 -19.95 6.55 -11.54
CA ASP A 102 -19.88 7.98 -11.24
C ASP A 102 -18.53 8.33 -10.60
N GLY A 103 -17.61 8.84 -11.43
CA GLY A 103 -16.28 9.27 -10.99
C GLY A 103 -16.30 10.37 -9.91
N ARG A 104 -17.34 11.21 -9.86
CA ARG A 104 -17.47 12.25 -8.83
C ARG A 104 -17.83 11.64 -7.49
N ALA A 105 -18.80 10.72 -7.46
CA ALA A 105 -19.15 9.95 -6.27
C ALA A 105 -17.95 9.09 -5.79
N ALA A 106 -17.23 8.45 -6.71
CA ALA A 106 -16.02 7.70 -6.40
C ALA A 106 -14.95 8.55 -5.73
N PHE A 107 -14.65 9.72 -6.30
CA PHE A 107 -13.70 10.65 -5.71
C PHE A 107 -14.14 11.13 -4.32
N GLN A 108 -15.43 11.40 -4.12
CA GLN A 108 -15.95 11.84 -2.81
C GLN A 108 -15.66 10.82 -1.70
N ARG A 109 -15.71 9.51 -1.98
CA ARG A 109 -15.41 8.44 -1.01
C ARG A 109 -13.97 8.48 -0.51
N VAL A 110 -13.02 8.88 -1.36
CA VAL A 110 -11.58 8.91 -1.04
C VAL A 110 -11.00 10.31 -0.86
N ARG A 111 -11.81 11.37 -0.98
CA ARG A 111 -11.36 12.78 -0.92
C ARG A 111 -10.48 13.11 0.29
N LYS A 112 -10.74 12.50 1.46
CA LYS A 112 -9.91 12.74 2.66
C LYS A 112 -8.47 12.23 2.51
N TRP A 113 -8.28 11.16 1.73
CA TRP A 113 -7.00 10.50 1.53
C TRP A 113 -6.09 11.29 0.60
N THR A 114 -6.69 12.00 -0.37
CA THR A 114 -5.96 12.88 -1.30
C THR A 114 -5.82 14.33 -0.78
N ARG A 115 -6.39 14.66 0.39
CA ARG A 115 -6.47 16.05 0.89
C ARG A 115 -5.11 16.73 1.10
N LYS A 116 -4.10 15.98 1.53
CA LYS A 116 -2.77 16.51 1.91
C LYS A 116 -1.68 16.18 0.89
N VAL A 117 -2.04 15.69 -0.28
CA VAL A 117 -1.07 15.28 -1.31
C VAL A 117 -1.54 15.77 -2.67
N ASN A 118 -0.64 16.43 -3.41
CA ASN A 118 -0.85 16.67 -4.82
C ASN A 118 -0.35 15.46 -5.60
N LEU A 119 -1.28 14.69 -6.18
CA LEU A 119 -0.97 13.48 -6.95
C LEU A 119 -0.35 13.79 -8.32
N PHE A 120 -0.61 14.97 -8.88
CA PHE A 120 -0.09 15.38 -10.19
C PHE A 120 1.37 15.84 -10.14
N GLU A 121 1.91 16.08 -8.95
CA GLU A 121 3.34 16.34 -8.72
C GLU A 121 4.17 15.04 -8.59
N LYS A 122 3.54 13.88 -8.76
CA LYS A 122 4.18 12.57 -8.66
C LYS A 122 4.47 12.03 -10.04
N ASP A 123 5.56 11.29 -10.16
CA ASP A 123 5.89 10.53 -11.35
C ASP A 123 5.15 9.19 -11.33
N TYR A 124 5.00 8.60 -10.14
CA TYR A 124 4.38 7.28 -9.98
C TYR A 124 3.41 7.25 -8.81
N ILE A 125 2.21 6.71 -9.06
CA ILE A 125 1.22 6.42 -8.03
C ILE A 125 0.97 4.92 -8.02
N LEU A 126 1.19 4.28 -6.88
CA LEU A 126 1.02 2.84 -6.69
C LEU A 126 -0.24 2.57 -5.86
N ILE A 127 -1.11 1.73 -6.39
CA ILE A 127 -2.38 1.34 -5.75
C ILE A 127 -2.46 -0.18 -5.73
N PRO A 128 -2.19 -0.82 -4.57
CA PRO A 128 -2.41 -2.25 -4.39
C PRO A 128 -3.90 -2.57 -4.44
N ILE A 129 -4.24 -3.68 -5.07
CA ILE A 129 -5.61 -4.18 -5.19
C ILE A 129 -5.65 -5.60 -4.68
N ASN A 130 -6.51 -5.83 -3.69
CA ASN A 130 -6.95 -7.17 -3.32
C ASN A 130 -8.39 -7.34 -3.78
N TYR A 131 -8.60 -8.20 -4.76
CA TYR A 131 -9.93 -8.54 -5.24
C TYR A 131 -10.03 -10.06 -5.45
N SER A 132 -11.07 -10.68 -4.89
CA SER A 132 -11.31 -12.12 -5.04
C SER A 132 -10.11 -13.01 -4.69
N LEU A 133 -9.42 -12.69 -3.58
CA LEU A 133 -8.19 -13.36 -3.10
C LEU A 133 -7.00 -13.26 -4.05
N HIS A 134 -7.05 -12.34 -5.02
CA HIS A 134 -5.97 -12.08 -5.96
C HIS A 134 -5.38 -10.68 -5.71
N TRP A 135 -4.07 -10.65 -5.45
CA TRP A 135 -3.32 -9.40 -5.35
C TRP A 135 -2.85 -8.95 -6.73
N SER A 136 -3.16 -7.70 -7.05
CA SER A 136 -2.68 -7.00 -8.23
C SER A 136 -2.23 -5.59 -7.86
N LEU A 137 -1.58 -4.89 -8.77
CA LEU A 137 -1.04 -3.55 -8.55
C LEU A 137 -1.36 -2.66 -9.74
N ILE A 138 -2.03 -1.54 -9.49
CA ILE A 138 -2.12 -0.44 -10.45
C ILE A 138 -0.92 0.48 -10.24
N VAL A 139 -0.27 0.85 -11.34
CA VAL A 139 0.76 1.89 -11.38
C VAL A 139 0.31 2.96 -12.37
N ILE A 140 0.07 4.18 -11.87
CA ILE A 140 -0.19 5.35 -12.70
C ILE A 140 1.15 6.05 -12.91
N CYS A 141 1.56 6.19 -14.17
CA CYS A 141 2.80 6.81 -14.57
C CYS A 141 2.54 8.22 -15.11
N HIS A 142 3.35 9.18 -14.68
CA HIS A 142 3.37 10.57 -15.13
C HIS A 142 1.98 11.25 -15.14
N PRO A 143 1.19 11.18 -14.05
CA PRO A 143 -0.16 11.74 -13.99
C PRO A 143 -0.21 13.25 -14.29
N GLY A 144 0.86 14.00 -14.01
CA GLY A 144 0.96 15.43 -14.31
C GLY A 144 1.17 15.76 -15.79
N GLU A 145 1.58 14.80 -16.62
CA GLU A 145 1.88 15.00 -18.04
C GLU A 145 0.67 14.80 -18.96
N VAL A 146 -0.50 14.51 -18.38
CA VAL A 146 -1.73 14.31 -19.16
C VAL A 146 -2.07 15.61 -19.90
N PRO A 147 -2.05 15.63 -21.25
CA PRO A 147 -2.49 16.78 -22.02
C PRO A 147 -3.94 17.10 -21.65
N CYS A 148 -4.36 18.37 -21.69
CA CYS A 148 -5.78 18.67 -21.54
C CYS A 148 -6.57 17.97 -22.66
N PHE A 149 -7.13 16.80 -22.37
CA PHE A 149 -7.82 15.99 -23.36
C PHE A 149 -9.17 16.65 -23.65
N LYS A 150 -9.25 17.42 -24.75
CA LYS A 150 -10.50 17.95 -25.31
C LYS A 150 -11.18 16.92 -26.24
N GLY A 151 -11.17 15.64 -25.87
CA GLY A 151 -11.73 14.54 -26.67
C GLY A 151 -12.78 13.76 -25.87
N LYS A 152 -13.93 13.46 -26.50
CA LYS A 152 -14.90 12.52 -25.96
C LYS A 152 -14.27 11.13 -25.90
N ILE A 153 -14.22 10.55 -24.70
CA ILE A 153 -13.86 9.15 -24.52
C ILE A 153 -15.08 8.32 -24.92
N SER A 154 -14.99 7.68 -26.09
CA SER A 154 -15.90 6.61 -26.48
C SER A 154 -15.28 5.30 -26.01
N PHE A 155 -15.93 4.62 -25.07
CA PHE A 155 -15.61 3.23 -24.78
C PHE A 155 -16.14 2.36 -25.93
N ILE A 156 -15.30 1.44 -26.38
CA ILE A 156 -15.63 0.37 -27.33
C ILE A 156 -16.48 -0.69 -26.62
#